data_AF-C4G874-F1
#
_entry.id   AF-C4G874-F1
#
_cell.length_a   1.000
_cell.length_b   1.000
_cell.length_c   1.000
_cell.angle_alpha   90.00
_cell.angle_beta   90.00
_cell.angle_gamma   90.00
#
_symmetry.space_group_name_H-M   'P 1'
#
loop_
_entity.id
_entity.type
_entity.pdbx_description
1 polymer ?
#
loop_
_entity_poly.entity_id
_entity_poly.type
_entity_poly.pdbx_seq_one_letter_code
_entity_poly.pdbx_strand_id
1 'polypeptide(L)'
;MTHRYQCKFTIKIIAVLSAFFLLTGCGANRAVSRGKTGNKVEDTVQGQIQKEKDSSNAADDTVKAQDPEPGSKSQTTESSGSGDTGNQSQANADREKLDCDLTTMGADMVYANVFQMMTEPERFVGKRIRIAGILNVVSVDGNNYYCCIIKDAQGCCQNGIEFVWGDGSHRYPDEYPGENTQICVTGVFETYQENGGQNKYCRLKNAELSW
;
A
#
# COMPACT_ATOMS: atom_id res chain seq x y z
N MET A 1 -22.02 -41.41 -6.73
CA MET A 1 -21.28 -41.36 -8.01
C MET A 1 -19.98 -40.61 -7.76
N THR A 2 -18.83 -41.28 -7.83
CA THR A 2 -17.55 -40.78 -7.26
C THR A 2 -16.56 -40.39 -8.35
N HIS A 3 -16.50 -39.10 -8.68
CA HIS A 3 -15.55 -38.60 -9.68
C HIS A 3 -14.12 -38.53 -9.10
N ARG A 4 -13.25 -39.44 -9.54
CA ARG A 4 -11.83 -39.46 -9.18
C ARG A 4 -11.02 -38.63 -10.17
N TYR A 5 -10.67 -37.40 -9.80
CA TYR A 5 -9.75 -36.58 -10.59
C TYR A 5 -8.32 -37.12 -10.52
N GLN A 6 -7.92 -37.87 -11.56
CA GLN A 6 -6.57 -38.41 -11.72
C GLN A 6 -5.64 -37.33 -12.26
N CYS A 7 -5.05 -36.51 -11.38
CA CYS A 7 -4.00 -35.58 -11.80
C CYS A 7 -2.72 -36.35 -12.16
N LYS A 8 -2.56 -36.67 -13.46
CA LYS A 8 -1.36 -37.26 -14.05
C LYS A 8 -0.89 -36.43 -15.24
N PHE A 9 -0.45 -35.20 -14.99
CA PHE A 9 0.18 -34.36 -16.01
C PHE A 9 1.59 -33.91 -15.61
N THR A 10 2.58 -34.65 -16.13
CA THR A 10 3.94 -34.18 -16.46
C THR A 10 4.74 -33.37 -15.41
N ILE A 11 5.20 -34.02 -14.34
CA ILE A 11 6.38 -33.58 -13.55
C ILE A 11 7.69 -33.89 -14.32
N LYS A 12 7.74 -33.57 -15.62
CA LYS A 12 8.86 -33.86 -16.52
C LYS A 12 8.89 -32.89 -17.70
N ILE A 13 9.56 -31.74 -17.55
CA ILE A 13 10.29 -30.95 -18.59
C ILE A 13 11.06 -29.74 -17.97
N ILE A 14 11.48 -29.82 -16.68
CA ILE A 14 12.31 -28.79 -16.02
C ILE A 14 13.69 -29.39 -15.66
N ALA A 15 14.42 -29.86 -16.67
CA ALA A 15 15.65 -30.63 -16.47
C ALA A 15 16.68 -30.55 -17.64
N VAL A 16 16.60 -29.55 -18.51
CA VAL A 16 17.42 -29.47 -19.74
C VAL A 16 17.96 -28.05 -20.03
N LEU A 17 18.25 -27.25 -18.99
CA LEU A 17 18.71 -25.86 -19.15
C LEU A 17 19.81 -25.43 -18.15
N SER A 18 20.59 -26.38 -17.64
CA SER A 18 21.60 -26.16 -16.58
C SER A 18 22.94 -26.83 -16.87
N ALA A 19 23.42 -26.77 -18.13
CA ALA A 19 24.62 -27.51 -18.56
C ALA A 19 25.40 -26.86 -19.72
N PHE A 20 25.68 -25.55 -19.68
CA PHE A 20 26.51 -24.91 -20.74
C PHE A 20 27.35 -23.68 -20.31
N PHE A 21 28.01 -23.71 -19.15
CA PHE A 21 29.02 -22.69 -18.79
C PHE A 21 30.16 -23.25 -17.90
N LEU A 22 31.02 -24.08 -18.48
CA LEU A 22 32.35 -24.45 -17.97
C LEU A 22 33.32 -24.63 -19.15
N LEU A 23 34.63 -24.53 -18.87
CA LEU A 23 35.76 -24.39 -19.84
C LEU A 23 35.78 -22.98 -20.50
N THR A 24 36.88 -22.22 -20.58
CA THR A 24 38.27 -22.25 -20.04
C THR A 24 38.74 -20.78 -20.02
N GLY A 25 39.80 -20.31 -19.33
CA GLY A 25 40.96 -20.96 -18.71
C GLY A 25 42.26 -20.25 -19.17
N CYS A 26 43.26 -20.12 -18.30
CA CYS A 26 44.53 -19.35 -18.45
C CYS A 26 44.42 -17.81 -18.31
N GLY A 27 45.41 -17.11 -17.72
CA GLY A 27 46.62 -17.62 -17.04
C GLY A 27 47.61 -16.54 -16.58
N ALA A 28 48.81 -16.99 -16.19
CA ALA A 28 49.99 -16.24 -15.69
C ALA A 28 50.02 -15.84 -14.19
N ASN A 29 51.11 -16.22 -13.52
CA ASN A 29 51.30 -16.14 -12.07
C ASN A 29 51.90 -14.79 -11.61
N ARG A 30 51.58 -14.39 -10.37
CA ARG A 30 52.57 -13.75 -9.46
C ARG A 30 52.49 -14.41 -8.08
N ALA A 31 53.66 -14.56 -7.44
CA ALA A 31 53.80 -15.34 -6.22
C ALA A 31 53.75 -14.48 -4.95
N VAL A 32 53.20 -15.09 -3.88
CA VAL A 32 53.64 -15.01 -2.48
C VAL A 32 54.17 -13.67 -1.96
N SER A 33 53.44 -13.08 -1.01
CA SER A 33 54.04 -12.84 0.31
C SER A 33 53.04 -13.07 1.44
N ARG A 34 53.55 -13.16 2.67
CA ARG A 34 52.93 -13.84 3.81
C ARG A 34 52.80 -12.89 5.01
N GLY A 35 51.61 -12.34 5.23
CA GLY A 35 51.29 -11.47 6.39
C GLY A 35 50.28 -12.14 7.33
N LYS A 36 50.70 -12.47 8.55
CA LYS A 36 49.85 -13.06 9.60
C LYS A 36 49.44 -11.97 10.61
N THR A 37 48.28 -12.20 11.24
CA THR A 37 47.77 -11.59 12.49
C THR A 37 46.69 -10.56 12.22
N GLY A 38 45.56 -10.70 12.93
CA GLY A 38 44.51 -9.69 12.99
C GLY A 38 44.17 -9.41 14.44
N ASN A 39 43.46 -8.30 14.67
CA ASN A 39 42.61 -8.12 15.85
C ASN A 39 41.58 -7.01 15.60
N LYS A 40 40.37 -7.28 16.08
CA LYS A 40 39.32 -6.39 16.63
C LYS A 40 39.34 -4.86 16.40
N VAL A 41 38.10 -4.41 16.12
CA VAL A 41 37.38 -3.18 16.53
C VAL A 41 37.67 -1.81 15.89
N GLU A 42 36.55 -1.11 15.71
CA GLU A 42 36.27 0.32 15.78
C GLU A 42 37.44 1.23 16.20
N ASP A 43 37.80 2.18 15.33
CA ASP A 43 37.40 3.59 15.51
C ASP A 43 37.71 4.45 14.26
N THR A 44 36.71 5.11 13.67
CA THR A 44 36.92 6.13 12.61
C THR A 44 36.07 7.38 12.86
N VAL A 45 36.32 8.00 14.02
CA VAL A 45 36.43 9.46 14.21
C VAL A 45 35.38 10.31 13.48
N GLN A 46 34.28 10.59 14.18
CA GLN A 46 33.42 11.72 13.90
C GLN A 46 34.11 13.03 14.36
N GLY A 47 34.07 14.10 13.55
CA GLY A 47 34.45 15.42 14.04
C GLY A 47 34.69 16.52 13.01
N GLN A 48 33.74 17.46 12.91
CA GLN A 48 34.06 18.88 12.78
C GLN A 48 32.87 19.73 13.25
N ILE A 49 33.10 20.53 14.29
CA ILE A 49 32.12 21.46 14.89
C ILE A 49 32.47 22.89 14.46
N GLN A 50 31.47 23.77 14.54
CA GLN A 50 31.50 25.18 14.18
C GLN A 50 32.65 25.97 14.85
N LYS A 51 33.10 27.02 14.14
CA LYS A 51 33.61 28.28 14.72
C LYS A 51 32.55 29.33 14.35
N GLU A 52 31.88 30.02 15.28
CA GLU A 52 32.41 31.05 16.19
C GLU A 52 33.12 32.20 15.47
N LYS A 53 32.89 33.49 15.78
CA LYS A 53 31.79 34.22 16.47
C LYS A 53 32.17 35.72 16.44
N ASP A 54 31.26 36.59 16.89
CA ASP A 54 31.55 37.94 17.42
C ASP A 54 32.09 39.04 16.45
N SER A 55 31.74 40.34 16.59
CA SER A 55 30.68 40.97 17.40
C SER A 55 30.37 42.43 16.99
N SER A 56 29.16 42.92 17.31
CA SER A 56 28.83 44.34 17.66
C SER A 56 28.96 45.46 16.58
N ASN A 57 28.28 46.62 16.62
CA ASN A 57 27.08 47.08 17.35
C ASN A 57 26.50 48.40 16.75
N ALA A 58 25.17 48.60 16.85
CA ALA A 58 24.40 49.88 16.92
C ALA A 58 24.55 50.94 15.78
N ALA A 59 23.68 51.96 15.60
CA ALA A 59 22.47 52.45 16.30
C ALA A 59 21.51 53.22 15.32
N ASP A 60 20.28 53.53 15.75
CA ASP A 60 19.32 54.59 15.30
C ASP A 60 18.93 54.74 13.80
N ASP A 61 17.75 55.23 13.36
CA ASP A 61 16.32 55.25 13.81
C ASP A 61 15.47 55.65 12.54
N THR A 62 14.14 55.91 12.44
CA THR A 62 13.03 56.12 13.37
C THR A 62 11.63 55.83 12.77
N VAL A 63 10.63 55.75 13.67
CA VAL A 63 9.17 56.03 13.61
C VAL A 63 8.64 56.64 12.28
N LYS A 64 7.54 56.16 11.64
CA LYS A 64 6.11 56.16 12.10
C LYS A 64 5.27 55.25 11.15
N ALA A 65 4.60 54.17 11.55
CA ALA A 65 3.40 54.01 12.39
C ALA A 65 2.07 54.55 11.82
N GLN A 66 1.10 53.66 11.53
CA GLN A 66 -0.26 53.67 12.12
C GLN A 66 -1.11 52.41 11.78
N ASP A 67 -1.81 51.92 12.81
CA ASP A 67 -2.90 50.91 12.85
C ASP A 67 -4.29 51.65 12.70
N PRO A 68 -5.51 51.03 12.70
CA PRO A 68 -5.89 49.78 13.39
C PRO A 68 -6.94 48.81 12.75
N GLU A 69 -7.05 47.62 13.37
CA GLU A 69 -8.24 46.75 13.55
C GLU A 69 -9.48 47.49 14.15
N PRO A 70 -10.71 46.90 14.36
CA PRO A 70 -11.10 45.47 14.45
C PRO A 70 -12.35 45.09 13.59
N GLY A 71 -12.99 43.91 13.65
CA GLY A 71 -12.82 42.70 14.48
C GLY A 71 -13.98 42.45 15.47
N SER A 72 -14.67 41.29 15.44
CA SER A 72 -15.54 40.76 16.53
C SER A 72 -16.00 39.30 16.27
N LYS A 73 -16.63 38.65 17.28
CA LYS A 73 -16.84 37.18 17.37
C LYS A 73 -18.07 36.79 18.23
N SER A 74 -18.61 35.58 17.97
CA SER A 74 -19.32 34.65 18.91
C SER A 74 -20.86 34.67 19.09
N GLN A 75 -21.44 33.47 18.83
CA GLN A 75 -22.28 32.64 19.75
C GLN A 75 -23.81 32.80 19.97
N THR A 76 -24.56 31.74 19.55
CA THR A 76 -25.68 31.01 20.22
C THR A 76 -27.00 31.76 20.60
N THR A 77 -28.17 31.13 20.84
CA THR A 77 -28.57 29.70 21.04
C THR A 77 -30.07 29.46 20.67
N GLU A 78 -30.43 28.24 20.23
CA GLU A 78 -31.74 27.52 20.42
C GLU A 78 -33.09 28.17 19.94
N SER A 79 -34.21 27.44 19.67
CA SER A 79 -34.66 26.12 20.15
C SER A 79 -35.75 25.42 19.26
N SER A 80 -35.81 24.08 19.36
CA SER A 80 -37.00 23.17 19.28
C SER A 80 -37.87 22.99 18.00
N GLY A 81 -38.18 21.72 17.68
CA GLY A 81 -39.22 21.30 16.72
C GLY A 81 -39.22 19.78 16.38
N SER A 82 -39.99 18.97 17.12
CA SER A 82 -39.92 17.48 17.12
C SER A 82 -40.27 16.73 15.82
N GLY A 83 -39.64 15.55 15.64
CA GLY A 83 -40.04 14.46 14.74
C GLY A 83 -39.35 13.14 15.15
N ASP A 84 -40.04 12.00 15.05
CA ASP A 84 -39.63 10.71 15.64
C ASP A 84 -39.16 9.65 14.60
N THR A 85 -38.64 8.52 15.12
CA THR A 85 -38.43 7.20 14.50
C THR A 85 -37.09 6.95 13.79
N GLY A 86 -36.42 5.85 14.18
CA GLY A 86 -35.51 5.10 13.29
C GLY A 86 -34.11 4.81 13.83
N ASN A 87 -33.96 3.75 14.65
CA ASN A 87 -32.65 3.27 15.12
C ASN A 87 -31.82 2.60 14.01
N GLN A 88 -31.22 3.40 13.11
CA GLN A 88 -30.29 2.94 12.06
C GLN A 88 -28.99 3.75 11.99
N SER A 89 -28.96 4.98 12.51
CA SER A 89 -27.88 5.95 12.29
C SER A 89 -26.50 5.48 12.73
N GLN A 90 -26.41 4.69 13.81
CA GLN A 90 -25.14 4.28 14.40
C GLN A 90 -24.39 3.25 13.52
N ALA A 91 -25.11 2.38 12.82
CA ALA A 91 -24.50 1.41 11.89
C ALA A 91 -23.98 2.06 10.59
N ASN A 92 -24.54 3.22 10.20
CA ASN A 92 -24.03 4.00 9.06
C ASN A 92 -22.85 4.90 9.45
N ALA A 93 -22.86 5.49 10.65
CA ALA A 93 -21.74 6.28 11.15
C ALA A 93 -20.44 5.45 11.26
N ASP A 94 -20.53 4.22 11.78
CA ASP A 94 -19.40 3.28 11.81
C ASP A 94 -18.96 2.81 10.42
N ARG A 95 -19.87 2.83 9.42
CA ARG A 95 -19.51 2.59 8.02
C ARG A 95 -18.71 3.74 7.42
N GLU A 96 -19.05 5.00 7.68
CA GLU A 96 -18.33 6.13 7.07
C GLU A 96 -16.88 6.24 7.56
N LYS A 97 -16.62 5.88 8.83
CA LYS A 97 -15.27 5.94 9.41
C LYS A 97 -14.29 5.01 8.67
N LEU A 98 -13.20 5.57 8.15
CA LEU A 98 -12.04 4.82 7.67
C LEU A 98 -11.02 4.55 8.78
N ASP A 99 -10.23 3.50 8.60
CA ASP A 99 -9.01 3.24 9.37
C ASP A 99 -7.74 3.52 8.57
N CYS A 100 -7.82 3.51 7.24
CA CYS A 100 -6.75 3.90 6.33
C CYS A 100 -7.35 4.44 5.01
N ASP A 101 -7.06 5.69 4.66
CA ASP A 101 -7.40 6.24 3.34
C ASP A 101 -6.11 6.44 2.52
N LEU A 102 -5.83 5.48 1.64
CA LEU A 102 -4.65 5.54 0.77
C LEU A 102 -4.79 6.62 -0.31
N THR A 103 -6.00 7.10 -0.63
CA THR A 103 -6.20 8.15 -1.65
C THR A 103 -5.67 9.51 -1.20
N THR A 104 -5.40 9.67 0.10
CA THR A 104 -4.76 10.86 0.68
C THR A 104 -3.23 10.78 0.71
N MET A 105 -2.63 9.67 0.22
CA MET A 105 -1.19 9.41 0.28
C MET A 105 -0.52 9.51 -1.10
N GLY A 106 0.78 9.85 -1.12
CA GLY A 106 1.60 9.76 -2.34
C GLY A 106 1.83 8.31 -2.79
N ALA A 107 2.02 8.10 -4.09
CA ALA A 107 2.05 6.76 -4.71
C ALA A 107 3.00 5.76 -4.04
N ASP A 108 4.21 6.17 -3.64
CA ASP A 108 5.17 5.30 -2.94
C ASP A 108 4.65 4.82 -1.57
N MET A 109 3.89 5.67 -0.87
CA MET A 109 3.26 5.31 0.40
C MET A 109 2.04 4.40 0.19
N VAL A 110 1.28 4.60 -0.89
CA VAL A 110 0.20 3.68 -1.30
C VAL A 110 0.78 2.29 -1.60
N TYR A 111 1.87 2.25 -2.39
CA TYR A 111 2.60 1.04 -2.72
C TYR A 111 3.17 0.33 -1.49
N ALA A 112 3.83 1.06 -0.59
CA ALA A 112 4.36 0.51 0.65
C ALA A 112 3.27 -0.05 1.57
N ASN A 113 2.09 0.58 1.65
CA ASN A 113 0.96 0.06 2.43
C ASN A 113 0.38 -1.21 1.81
N VAL A 114 0.16 -1.27 0.50
CA VAL A 114 -0.34 -2.49 -0.18
C VAL A 114 0.68 -3.64 -0.10
N PHE A 115 1.98 -3.34 -0.15
CA PHE A 115 3.02 -4.34 0.12
C PHE A 115 2.94 -4.85 1.57
N GLN A 116 2.85 -3.97 2.57
CA GLN A 116 2.69 -4.39 3.98
C GLN A 116 1.39 -5.18 4.23
N MET A 117 0.31 -4.89 3.50
CA MET A 117 -0.92 -5.70 3.55
C MET A 117 -0.70 -7.15 3.09
N MET A 118 0.26 -7.40 2.20
CA MET A 118 0.60 -8.76 1.75
C MET A 118 1.61 -9.47 2.64
N THR A 119 2.59 -8.73 3.21
CA THR A 119 3.65 -9.32 4.05
C THR A 119 3.31 -9.41 5.52
N GLU A 120 2.42 -8.55 6.03
CA GLU A 120 1.99 -8.47 7.43
C GLU A 120 0.45 -8.30 7.56
N PRO A 121 -0.37 -9.12 6.88
CA PRO A 121 -1.83 -8.91 6.78
C PRO A 121 -2.54 -8.83 8.14
N GLU A 122 -2.00 -9.47 9.18
CA GLU A 122 -2.53 -9.44 10.56
C GLU A 122 -2.65 -8.01 11.12
N ARG A 123 -1.83 -7.07 10.64
CA ARG A 123 -1.90 -5.64 11.01
C ARG A 123 -3.08 -4.90 10.36
N PHE A 124 -3.70 -5.49 9.34
CA PHE A 124 -4.73 -4.86 8.51
C PHE A 124 -6.09 -5.57 8.57
N VAL A 125 -6.16 -6.85 8.96
CA VAL A 125 -7.43 -7.60 9.09
C VAL A 125 -8.46 -6.83 9.93
N GLY A 126 -9.64 -6.64 9.35
CA GLY A 126 -10.76 -5.92 9.97
C GLY A 126 -10.76 -4.40 9.77
N LYS A 127 -9.68 -3.80 9.24
CA LYS A 127 -9.65 -2.36 8.94
C LYS A 127 -10.53 -2.01 7.75
N ARG A 128 -11.21 -0.86 7.81
CA ARG A 128 -11.86 -0.26 6.64
C ARG A 128 -10.86 0.60 5.89
N ILE A 129 -10.54 0.18 4.66
CA ILE A 129 -9.49 0.76 3.81
C ILE A 129 -10.11 1.33 2.53
N ARG A 130 -9.73 2.56 2.18
CA ARG A 130 -9.97 3.14 0.85
C ARG A 130 -8.69 3.16 0.03
N ILE A 131 -8.80 2.82 -1.25
CA ILE A 131 -7.72 2.80 -2.23
C ILE A 131 -8.25 3.25 -3.60
N ALA A 132 -7.40 3.88 -4.42
CA ALA A 132 -7.71 4.18 -5.81
C ALA A 132 -6.61 3.64 -6.73
N GLY A 133 -6.99 3.22 -7.94
CA GLY A 133 -6.12 2.55 -8.89
C GLY A 133 -6.86 2.14 -10.15
N ILE A 134 -6.28 1.24 -10.94
CA ILE A 134 -6.83 0.79 -12.22
C ILE A 134 -7.53 -0.56 -12.03
N LEU A 135 -8.73 -0.74 -12.59
CA LEU A 135 -9.41 -2.03 -12.62
C LEU A 135 -8.71 -3.00 -13.57
N ASN A 136 -8.32 -4.17 -13.04
CA ASN A 136 -7.87 -5.34 -13.79
C ASN A 136 -8.81 -6.52 -13.50
N VAL A 137 -9.20 -7.28 -14.52
CA VAL A 137 -10.13 -8.41 -14.39
C VAL A 137 -9.41 -9.72 -14.77
N VAL A 138 -9.35 -10.68 -13.84
CA VAL A 138 -8.73 -11.99 -14.10
C VAL A 138 -9.81 -13.07 -14.12
N SER A 139 -10.01 -13.70 -15.27
CA SER A 139 -10.94 -14.84 -15.42
C SER A 139 -10.20 -16.17 -15.19
N VAL A 140 -10.62 -16.95 -14.18
CA VAL A 140 -10.09 -18.28 -13.88
C VAL A 140 -11.24 -19.27 -13.70
N ASP A 141 -11.24 -20.36 -14.48
CA ASP A 141 -12.26 -21.42 -14.48
C ASP A 141 -13.72 -20.91 -14.52
N GLY A 142 -13.94 -19.80 -15.23
CA GLY A 142 -15.26 -19.15 -15.39
C GLY A 142 -15.63 -18.14 -14.29
N ASN A 143 -14.77 -17.93 -13.29
CA ASN A 143 -14.94 -16.94 -12.24
C ASN A 143 -14.08 -15.70 -12.54
N ASN A 144 -14.63 -14.50 -12.32
CA ASN A 144 -13.88 -13.25 -12.47
C ASN A 144 -13.42 -12.74 -11.10
N TYR A 145 -12.13 -12.44 -11.01
CA TYR A 145 -11.49 -11.81 -9.85
C TYR A 145 -11.14 -10.36 -10.22
N TYR A 146 -11.44 -9.42 -9.32
CA TYR A 146 -11.32 -7.98 -9.59
C TYR A 146 -10.23 -7.37 -8.72
N CYS A 147 -9.24 -6.74 -9.35
CA CYS A 147 -8.11 -6.14 -8.65
C CYS A 147 -8.04 -4.64 -8.89
N CYS A 148 -7.84 -3.88 -7.80
CA CYS A 148 -7.45 -2.47 -7.87
C CYS A 148 -5.92 -2.39 -7.96
N ILE A 149 -5.40 -2.16 -9.17
CA ILE A 149 -3.96 -2.08 -9.48
C ILE A 149 -3.43 -0.68 -9.17
N ILE A 150 -2.33 -0.63 -8.44
CA ILE A 150 -1.58 0.57 -8.09
C ILE A 150 -0.15 0.49 -8.66
N LYS A 151 0.54 1.64 -8.67
CA LYS A 151 1.95 1.74 -9.03
C LYS A 151 2.71 2.61 -8.02
N ASP A 152 4.02 2.44 -7.97
CA ASP A 152 4.92 3.40 -7.31
C ASP A 152 4.96 4.75 -8.07
N ALA A 153 5.62 5.77 -7.50
CA ALA A 153 5.73 7.10 -8.11
C ALA A 153 6.60 7.12 -9.39
N GLN A 154 7.34 6.05 -9.70
CA GLN A 154 8.13 5.91 -10.92
C GLN A 154 7.37 5.14 -12.02
N GLY A 155 6.22 4.55 -11.69
CA GLY A 155 5.40 3.73 -12.58
C GLY A 155 6.00 2.36 -12.93
N CYS A 156 7.11 1.95 -12.31
CA CYS A 156 7.89 0.78 -12.73
C CYS A 156 7.57 -0.48 -11.92
N CYS A 157 7.29 -0.37 -10.62
CA CYS A 157 6.65 -1.44 -9.86
C CYS A 157 5.13 -1.26 -9.89
N GLN A 158 4.40 -2.36 -10.08
CA GLN A 158 2.95 -2.40 -9.92
C GLN A 158 2.57 -3.52 -8.95
N ASN A 159 1.52 -3.28 -8.18
CA ASN A 159 0.91 -4.25 -7.27
C ASN A 159 -0.61 -4.01 -7.26
N GLY A 160 -1.39 -4.79 -6.53
CA GLY A 160 -2.82 -4.53 -6.43
C GLY A 160 -3.50 -5.36 -5.34
N ILE A 161 -4.72 -4.96 -4.99
CA ILE A 161 -5.53 -5.67 -4.01
C ILE A 161 -6.82 -6.18 -4.67
N GLU A 162 -7.14 -7.45 -4.44
CA GLU A 162 -8.43 -8.03 -4.83
C GLU A 162 -9.55 -7.32 -4.05
N PHE A 163 -10.72 -7.17 -4.67
CA PHE A 163 -11.91 -6.73 -3.95
C PHE A 163 -13.17 -7.48 -4.38
N VAL A 164 -14.12 -7.54 -3.45
CA VAL A 164 -15.48 -8.06 -3.68
C VAL A 164 -16.44 -6.90 -3.47
N TRP A 165 -16.99 -6.38 -4.57
CA TRP A 165 -18.03 -5.33 -4.55
C TRP A 165 -19.31 -5.90 -3.93
N GLY A 166 -19.84 -5.22 -2.92
CA GLY A 166 -21.04 -5.65 -2.21
C GLY A 166 -20.86 -7.02 -1.55
N ASP A 167 -21.86 -7.89 -1.72
CA ASP A 167 -21.84 -9.29 -1.32
C ASP A 167 -21.19 -10.23 -2.37
N GLY A 168 -20.70 -9.69 -3.48
CA GLY A 168 -20.21 -10.46 -4.63
C GLY A 168 -21.30 -10.88 -5.62
N SER A 169 -22.51 -10.33 -5.55
CA SER A 169 -23.57 -10.55 -6.54
C SER A 169 -23.32 -9.85 -7.89
N HIS A 170 -22.60 -8.72 -7.91
CA HIS A 170 -22.32 -7.93 -9.12
C HIS A 170 -21.54 -8.69 -10.21
N ARG A 171 -21.79 -8.40 -11.49
CA ARG A 171 -21.21 -9.11 -12.66
C ARG A 171 -20.52 -8.17 -13.65
N TYR A 172 -19.33 -8.57 -14.11
CA TYR A 172 -18.66 -8.00 -15.28
C TYR A 172 -19.07 -8.78 -16.53
N PRO A 173 -19.37 -8.14 -17.68
CA PRO A 173 -19.17 -6.70 -17.96
C PRO A 173 -20.39 -5.81 -17.65
N ASP A 174 -21.52 -6.36 -17.19
CA ASP A 174 -22.80 -5.65 -17.20
C ASP A 174 -22.94 -4.55 -16.12
N GLU A 175 -22.29 -4.70 -14.96
CA GLU A 175 -22.40 -3.78 -13.81
C GLU A 175 -21.08 -3.09 -13.45
N TYR A 176 -19.94 -3.76 -13.68
CA TYR A 176 -18.61 -3.22 -13.42
C TYR A 176 -18.18 -2.26 -14.55
N PRO A 177 -17.34 -1.25 -14.28
CA PRO A 177 -16.70 -0.48 -15.34
C PRO A 177 -15.77 -1.36 -16.20
N GLY A 178 -15.46 -0.89 -17.41
CA GLY A 178 -14.56 -1.59 -18.32
C GLY A 178 -13.16 -1.77 -17.75
N GLU A 179 -12.46 -2.84 -18.15
CA GLU A 179 -11.06 -3.04 -17.75
C GLU A 179 -10.16 -1.85 -18.15
N ASN A 180 -9.17 -1.55 -17.32
CA ASN A 180 -8.31 -0.36 -17.37
C ASN A 180 -8.98 0.97 -16.95
N THR A 181 -10.23 0.96 -16.49
CA THR A 181 -10.87 2.15 -15.89
C THR A 181 -10.22 2.50 -14.55
N GLN A 182 -10.06 3.80 -14.27
CA GLN A 182 -9.67 4.31 -12.96
C GLN A 182 -10.83 4.13 -11.97
N ILE A 183 -10.57 3.42 -10.87
CA ILE A 183 -11.56 3.11 -9.83
C ILE A 183 -11.11 3.63 -8.46
N CYS A 184 -12.07 3.80 -7.56
CA CYS A 184 -11.88 3.93 -6.12
C CYS A 184 -12.68 2.85 -5.40
N VAL A 185 -12.01 2.09 -4.54
CA VAL A 185 -12.55 0.96 -3.78
C VAL A 185 -12.46 1.28 -2.29
N THR A 186 -13.56 1.13 -1.56
CA THR A 186 -13.58 1.25 -0.09
C THR A 186 -14.17 -0.03 0.51
N GLY A 187 -13.39 -0.81 1.25
CA GLY A 187 -13.86 -2.10 1.80
C GLY A 187 -13.14 -2.52 3.08
N VAL A 188 -13.57 -3.64 3.66
CA VAL A 188 -12.95 -4.20 4.87
C VAL A 188 -11.87 -5.19 4.47
N PHE A 189 -10.64 -4.97 4.91
CA PHE A 189 -9.52 -5.86 4.62
C PHE A 189 -9.69 -7.21 5.33
N GLU A 190 -9.59 -8.29 4.58
CA GLU A 190 -9.55 -9.66 5.11
C GLU A 190 -8.52 -10.52 4.39
N THR A 191 -8.26 -11.68 4.97
CA THR A 191 -7.49 -12.75 4.31
C THR A 191 -8.31 -14.01 4.20
N TYR A 192 -8.25 -14.67 3.06
CA TYR A 192 -8.95 -15.92 2.80
C TYR A 192 -8.00 -17.00 2.25
N GLN A 193 -8.49 -18.23 2.16
CA GLN A 193 -7.83 -19.33 1.46
C GLN A 193 -8.83 -19.92 0.46
N GLU A 194 -8.37 -20.29 -0.72
CA GLU A 194 -9.18 -21.05 -1.68
C GLU A 194 -9.43 -22.48 -1.16
N ASN A 195 -10.51 -23.12 -1.61
CA ASN A 195 -10.99 -24.40 -1.07
C ASN A 195 -9.92 -25.51 -1.16
N GLY A 196 -9.30 -25.85 -0.03
CA GLY A 196 -8.23 -26.86 0.06
C GLY A 196 -6.84 -26.37 -0.37
N GLY A 197 -6.68 -25.09 -0.70
CA GLY A 197 -5.39 -24.46 -0.95
C GLY A 197 -4.53 -24.35 0.32
N GLN A 198 -3.26 -24.01 0.14
CA GLN A 198 -2.34 -23.63 1.23
C GLN A 198 -1.94 -22.15 1.16
N ASN A 199 -2.37 -21.46 0.10
CA ASN A 199 -2.09 -20.05 -0.13
C ASN A 199 -3.08 -19.18 0.65
N LYS A 200 -2.56 -18.22 1.40
CA LYS A 200 -3.33 -17.17 2.07
C LYS A 200 -3.35 -15.93 1.18
N TYR A 201 -4.53 -15.54 0.71
CA TYR A 201 -4.76 -14.38 -0.15
C TYR A 201 -5.33 -13.21 0.65
N CYS A 202 -5.25 -11.99 0.12
CA CYS A 202 -5.61 -10.74 0.80
C CYS A 202 -6.55 -9.91 -0.09
N ARG A 203 -7.66 -9.40 0.47
CA ARG A 203 -8.67 -8.67 -0.30
C ARG A 203 -9.48 -7.66 0.53
N LEU A 204 -10.16 -6.75 -0.17
CA LEU A 204 -11.21 -5.89 0.40
C LEU A 204 -12.60 -6.51 0.17
N LYS A 205 -13.22 -7.05 1.22
CA LYS A 205 -14.62 -7.53 1.16
C LYS A 205 -15.63 -6.43 1.46
N ASN A 206 -16.90 -6.71 1.15
CA ASN A 206 -18.03 -5.80 1.39
C ASN A 206 -17.78 -4.40 0.78
N ALA A 207 -17.08 -4.35 -0.35
CA ALA A 207 -16.52 -3.12 -0.86
C ALA A 207 -17.60 -2.25 -1.52
N GLU A 208 -17.43 -0.94 -1.39
CA GLU A 208 -18.07 0.09 -2.18
C GLU A 208 -17.13 0.46 -3.34
N LEU A 209 -17.66 0.53 -4.56
CA LEU A 209 -16.92 0.80 -5.79
C LEU A 209 -17.44 2.10 -6.44
N SER A 210 -16.52 2.93 -6.94
CA SER A 210 -16.83 4.15 -7.71
C SER A 210 -15.76 4.38 -8.78
N TRP A 211 -16.11 5.13 -9.84
CA TRP A 211 -15.29 5.44 -11.02
C TRP A 211 -15.82 6.69 -11.72
#